data_AF-A0A7C4LBT6-F1
#
_entry.id   AF-A0A7C4LBT6-F1
#
_cell.length_a   1.000
_cell.length_b   1.000
_cell.length_c   1.000
_cell.angle_alpha   90.00
_cell.angle_beta   90.00
_cell.angle_gamma   90.00
#
_symmetry.space_group_name_H-M   'P 1'
#
loop_
_entity.id
_entity.type
_entity.pdbx_description
1 polymer ?
#
loop_
_entity_poly.entity_id
_entity_poly.type
_entity_poly.pdbx_seq_one_letter_code
_entity_poly.pdbx_strand_id
1 'polypeptide(L)' 'MLSSTKKNTNNPKPTQVTPTNFGKITQIVSVVVDVFFEDHVPEIYNALKVSKSDGSQVVLEVASVLGKGVVRTIAMGTT' A
#
# COMPACT_ATOMS: atom_id res chain seq x y z
N MET A 1 41.94 -23.11 -10.27
CA MET A 1 40.62 -22.71 -10.76
C MET A 1 39.66 -22.88 -9.59
N LEU A 2 39.37 -21.86 -8.76
CA LEU A 2 38.39 -20.79 -9.01
C LEU A 2 37.14 -21.38 -9.70
N SER A 3 35.93 -21.40 -9.17
CA SER A 3 35.32 -20.65 -8.06
C SER A 3 33.86 -21.12 -7.90
N SER A 4 33.40 -21.28 -6.66
CA SER A 4 32.09 -20.90 -6.10
C SER A 4 30.84 -20.89 -7.01
N THR A 5 29.77 -21.58 -6.61
CA THR A 5 28.46 -20.92 -6.44
C THR A 5 27.61 -21.62 -5.37
N LYS A 6 27.38 -20.86 -4.30
CA LYS A 6 26.53 -21.09 -3.12
C LYS A 6 25.05 -21.10 -3.54
N LYS A 7 24.33 -22.21 -3.31
CA LYS A 7 22.86 -22.27 -3.46
C LYS A 7 22.23 -21.53 -2.26
N ASN A 8 21.98 -20.24 -2.43
CA ASN A 8 21.29 -19.43 -1.45
C ASN A 8 19.78 -19.66 -1.59
N THR A 9 19.18 -20.35 -0.60
CA THR A 9 17.74 -20.50 -0.42
C THR A 9 17.13 -19.20 0.07
N ASN A 10 17.00 -18.23 -0.82
CA ASN A 10 16.13 -17.08 -0.61
C ASN A 10 14.96 -17.23 -1.59
N ASN A 11 13.93 -17.99 -1.22
CA ASN A 11 12.63 -17.81 -1.86
C ASN A 11 12.10 -16.44 -1.38
N PRO A 12 12.07 -15.39 -2.21
CA PRO A 12 11.28 -14.22 -1.85
C PRO A 12 9.83 -14.70 -1.75
N LYS A 13 9.20 -14.48 -0.59
CA LYS A 13 7.73 -14.56 -0.41
C LYS A 13 7.09 -13.95 -1.66
N PRO A 14 6.11 -14.61 -2.32
CA PRO A 14 5.55 -14.14 -3.58
C PRO A 14 5.07 -12.70 -3.38
N THR A 15 5.89 -11.76 -3.82
CA THR A 15 5.57 -10.35 -3.82
C THR A 15 4.66 -10.24 -5.00
N GLN A 16 3.36 -10.37 -4.75
CA GLN A 16 2.35 -10.12 -5.76
C GLN A 16 2.61 -8.71 -6.27
N VAL A 17 3.18 -8.63 -7.48
CA VAL A 17 3.30 -7.39 -8.22
C VAL A 17 1.90 -7.04 -8.70
N THR A 18 1.06 -6.61 -7.77
CA THR A 18 -0.24 -6.02 -8.10
C THR A 18 0.06 -4.82 -8.99
N PRO A 19 -0.63 -4.66 -10.14
CA PRO A 19 -0.46 -3.51 -11.02
C PRO A 19 -0.47 -2.22 -10.18
N THR A 20 0.46 -1.31 -10.46
CA THR A 20 0.61 -0.05 -9.74
C THR A 20 -0.63 0.81 -9.95
N ASN A 21 -1.58 0.67 -9.04
CA ASN A 21 -2.83 1.40 -9.02
C ASN A 21 -2.72 2.55 -8.02
N PHE A 22 -2.77 3.77 -8.54
CA PHE A 22 -2.62 4.99 -7.74
C PHE A 22 -3.99 5.51 -7.32
N GLY A 23 -4.12 5.88 -6.06
CA GLY A 23 -5.29 6.56 -5.51
C GLY A 23 -4.99 8.00 -5.14
N LYS A 24 -6.04 8.82 -5.03
CA LYS A 24 -5.96 10.21 -4.59
C LYS A 24 -6.53 10.33 -3.17
N ILE A 25 -5.75 10.88 -2.25
CA ILE A 25 -6.26 11.22 -0.91
C ILE A 25 -7.29 12.35 -1.05
N THR A 26 -8.48 12.12 -0.52
CA THR A 26 -9.60 13.07 -0.58
C THR A 26 -9.82 13.78 0.75
N GLN A 27 -9.58 13.10 1.87
CA GLN A 27 -9.76 13.64 3.20
C GLN A 27 -8.82 12.96 4.20
N ILE A 28 -8.35 13.74 5.18
CA ILE A 28 -7.59 13.25 6.34
C ILE A 28 -8.28 13.78 7.61
N VAL A 29 -8.75 12.86 8.45
CA VAL A 29 -9.30 13.16 9.77
C VAL A 29 -8.56 12.32 10.80
N SER A 30 -7.60 12.94 11.49
CA SER A 30 -6.70 12.28 12.43
C SER A 30 -5.95 11.11 11.77
N VAL A 31 -6.18 9.87 12.22
CA VAL A 31 -5.59 8.65 11.63
C VAL A 31 -6.45 8.06 10.50
N VAL A 32 -7.65 8.60 10.26
CA VAL A 32 -8.55 8.12 9.21
C VAL A 32 -8.29 8.89 7.93
N VAL A 33 -8.06 8.17 6.84
CA VAL A 33 -7.75 8.75 5.53
C VAL A 33 -8.68 8.15 4.49
N ASP A 34 -9.44 9.00 3.79
CA ASP A 34 -10.30 8.58 2.69
C ASP A 34 -9.54 8.73 1.36
N VAL A 35 -9.48 7.66 0.58
CA VAL A 35 -8.73 7.59 -0.68
C VAL A 35 -9.67 7.20 -1.81
N PHE A 36 -9.65 7.97 -2.89
CA PHE A 36 -10.39 7.71 -4.12
C PHE A 36 -9.52 6.95 -5.12
N PHE A 37 -10.09 5.93 -5.74
CA PHE A 37 -9.53 5.17 -6.85
C PHE A 37 -10.48 5.26 -8.04
N GLU A 38 -9.94 5.55 -9.22
CA GLU A 38 -10.72 5.71 -10.46
C GLU A 38 -11.11 4.35 -11.05
N ASP A 39 -10.16 3.42 -11.12
CA ASP A 39 -10.37 2.10 -11.72
C ASP A 39 -10.56 1.02 -10.64
N HIS A 40 -9.46 0.48 -10.12
CA HIS A 40 -9.47 -0.69 -9.26
C HIS A 40 -9.61 -0.29 -7.79
N VAL A 41 -10.80 -0.43 -7.21
CA VAL A 41 -11.01 -0.16 -5.79
C VAL A 41 -10.39 -1.28 -4.95
N PRO A 42 -9.43 -0.99 -4.05
CA PRO A 42 -8.84 -2.01 -3.19
C PRO A 42 -9.87 -2.60 -2.21
N GLU A 43 -9.77 -3.91 -1.99
CA GLU A 43 -10.58 -4.61 -0.97
C GLU A 43 -10.20 -4.21 0.47
N ILE A 44 -11.10 -4.52 1.41
CA ILE A 44 -10.85 -4.36 2.85
C ILE A 44 -9.64 -5.20 3.26
N TYR A 45 -8.86 -4.68 4.22
CA TYR A 45 -7.59 -5.22 4.70
C TYR A 45 -6.41 -5.12 3.72
N ASN A 46 -6.60 -4.53 2.53
CA ASN A 46 -5.46 -4.19 1.68
C ASN A 46 -4.66 -3.02 2.26
N ALA A 47 -3.35 -3.07 2.05
CA ALA A 47 -2.43 -2.02 2.45
C ALA A 47 -2.18 -1.04 1.30
N LEU A 48 -2.30 0.25 1.56
CA LEU A 48 -1.87 1.33 0.67
C LEU A 48 -0.57 1.91 1.20
N LYS A 49 0.39 2.12 0.31
CA LYS A 49 1.67 2.75 0.64
C LYS A 49 1.66 4.20 0.19
N VAL A 50 1.91 5.11 1.12
CA VAL A 50 2.08 6.53 0.84
C VAL A 50 3.54 6.88 1.03
N SER A 51 4.20 7.32 -0.04
CA SER A 51 5.55 7.87 0.03
C SER A 51 5.45 9.38 0.22
N LYS A 52 6.05 9.90 1.30
CA LYS A 52 6.12 11.34 1.57
C LYS A 52 7.32 11.95 0.83
N SER A 53 7.32 13.28 0.67
CA SER A 53 8.39 14.02 -0.01
C SER A 53 9.73 13.96 0.72
N ASP A 54 9.71 13.73 2.03
CA ASP A 54 10.90 13.57 2.86
C ASP A 54 11.53 12.16 2.78
N GLY A 55 10.97 11.28 1.93
CA GLY A 55 11.43 9.90 1.76
C GLY A 55 10.87 8.91 2.78
N SER A 56 10.09 9.39 3.77
CA SER A 56 9.39 8.52 4.72
C SER A 56 8.19 7.83 4.06
N GLN A 57 7.74 6.72 4.67
CA GLN A 57 6.58 5.97 4.20
C GLN A 57 5.57 5.80 5.33
N VAL A 58 4.29 5.95 4.98
CA VAL A 58 3.17 5.59 5.85
C VAL A 58 2.34 4.53 5.15
N VAL A 59 1.94 3.53 5.93
CA VAL A 59 1.02 2.49 5.48
C VAL A 59 -0.38 2.84 5.95
N LEU A 60 -1.34 2.78 5.03
CA LEU A 60 -2.76 2.88 5.32
C LEU A 60 -3.39 1.50 5.12
N GLU A 61 -4.22 1.05 6.04
CA GLU A 61 -5.00 -0.19 5.89
C GLU A 61 -6.43 0.15 5.51
N VAL A 62 -6.97 -0.50 4.48
CA VAL A 62 -8.37 -0.31 4.07
C VAL A 62 -9.29 -0.92 5.13
N ALA A 63 -10.06 -0.08 5.81
CA ALA A 63 -11.01 -0.49 6.84
C ALA A 63 -12.43 -0.68 6.28
N SER A 64 -12.83 0.10 5.28
CA SER A 64 -14.11 -0.07 4.61
C SER A 64 -14.13 0.54 3.20
N VAL A 65 -15.08 0.07 2.38
CA VAL A 65 -15.38 0.65 1.07
C VAL A 65 -16.62 1.56 1.23
N LEU A 66 -16.48 2.85 0.91
CA LEU A 66 -17.57 3.84 1.03
C LEU A 66 -18.42 3.94 -0.24
N GLY A 67 -17.94 3.36 -1.35
CA GLY A 67 -18.57 3.41 -2.67
C GLY A 67 -18.05 4.55 -3.54
N LYS A 68 -18.47 4.58 -4.81
CA LYS A 68 -18.02 5.56 -5.83
C LYS A 68 -16.49 5.68 -5.92
N GLY A 69 -15.77 4.56 -5.83
CA GLY A 69 -14.30 4.55 -5.88
C GLY A 69 -13.61 4.95 -4.57
N VAL A 70 -14.34 5.30 -3.50
CA VAL A 70 -13.76 5.76 -2.24
C VAL A 70 -13.63 4.61 -1.24
N VAL A 71 -12.46 4.50 -0.64
CA VAL A 71 -12.17 3.63 0.51
C VAL A 71 -11.80 4.47 1.73
N ARG A 72 -12.24 4.02 2.90
CA ARG A 72 -11.80 4.55 4.19
C ARG A 72 -10.66 3.70 4.71
N THR A 73 -9.58 4.37 5.06
CA THR A 73 -8.36 3.72 5.54
C THR A 73 -7.94 4.24 6.90
N ILE A 74 -7.15 3.44 7.62
CA ILE A 74 -6.55 3.80 8.92
C ILE A 74 -5.04 3.83 8.75
N ALA A 75 -4.42 4.94 9.11
CA ALA A 75 -2.97 5.08 9.09
C ALA A 75 -2.33 4.31 10.25
N MET A 76 -1.33 3.50 9.93
CA MET A 76 -0.51 2.75 10.90
C MET A 76 0.65 3.56 11.47
N GLY A 77 0.69 4.87 11.17
CA GLY A 77 1.72 5.81 11.62
C GLY A 77 1.23 7.25 11.56
N THR A 78 2.10 8.20 11.91
CA THR A 78 1.76 9.63 11.93
C THR A 78 1.43 10.12 10.52
N THR A 79 0.21 10.65 10.37
CA THR A 79 -0.33 11.21 9.12
C THR A 79 0.32 12.54 8.79
#